data_AF-A0A2H6FY84-F1
#
_entry.id   AF-A0A2H6FY84-F1
#
_cell.length_a   1.000
_cell.length_b   1.000
_cell.length_c   1.000
_cell.angle_alpha   90.00
_cell.angle_beta   90.00
_cell.angle_gamma   90.00
#
_symmetry.space_group_name_H-M   'P 1'
#
loop_
_entity.id
_entity.type
_entity.pdbx_description
1 polymer ?
#
loop_
_entity_poly.entity_id
_entity_poly.type
_entity_poly.pdbx_seq_one_letter_code
_entity_poly.pdbx_strand_id
1 'polypeptide(L)'
;MKIEKRETINKEHESWKEKNEMKEKKDSTFRAHKKLDVWKEAIVLAADIYKVTDDFPKSELYGITSQMRRAAVSVGSNIAEGAARSGKKEFTQFLNVAGGSLSELDTQLEISFKLGYVSNDKRKTLDTKIGNVAQMLAGLIKWAKKSRE
;
A
#
# COMPACT_ATOMS: atom_id res chain seq x y z
N MET A 1 -5.83 56.60 14.40
CA MET A 1 -6.70 56.36 13.22
C MET A 1 -6.01 55.80 11.96
N LYS A 2 -4.90 56.35 11.42
CA LYS A 2 -4.23 55.74 10.23
C LYS A 2 -3.29 54.57 10.55
N ILE A 3 -2.71 54.54 11.75
CA ILE A 3 -1.76 53.52 12.20
C ILE A 3 -2.47 52.21 12.55
N GLU A 4 -3.57 52.28 13.31
CA GLU A 4 -4.37 51.11 13.69
C GLU A 4 -4.95 50.36 12.49
N LYS A 5 -5.33 51.06 11.41
CA LYS A 5 -5.80 50.44 10.16
C LYS A 5 -4.70 49.68 9.42
N ARG A 6 -3.43 50.10 9.51
CA ARG A 6 -2.30 49.38 8.89
C ARG A 6 -1.94 48.12 9.66
N GLU A 7 -2.07 48.15 10.98
CA GLU A 7 -1.80 46.99 11.83
C GLU A 7 -2.86 45.89 11.68
N THR A 8 -4.14 46.25 11.53
CA THR A 8 -5.20 45.26 11.25
C THR A 8 -5.06 44.62 9.88
N ILE A 9 -4.75 45.39 8.84
CA ILE A 9 -4.52 44.85 7.48
C ILE A 9 -3.34 43.87 7.47
N ASN A 10 -2.25 44.18 8.18
CA ASN A 10 -1.11 43.26 8.29
C ASN A 10 -1.48 41.97 9.03
N LYS A 11 -2.25 42.04 10.13
CA LYS A 11 -2.70 40.85 10.87
C LYS A 11 -3.63 39.96 10.05
N GLU A 12 -4.52 40.53 9.25
CA GLU A 12 -5.41 39.78 8.37
C GLU A 12 -4.65 39.10 7.22
N HIS A 13 -3.65 39.78 6.65
CA HIS A 13 -2.82 39.24 5.57
C HIS A 13 -1.91 38.09 6.05
N GLU A 14 -1.32 38.21 7.25
CA GLU A 14 -0.53 37.12 7.85
C GLU A 14 -1.42 35.93 8.24
N SER A 15 -2.63 36.16 8.78
CA SER A 15 -3.61 35.09 9.04
C SER A 15 -4.04 34.35 7.77
N TRP A 16 -4.18 35.07 6.65
CA TRP A 16 -4.51 34.48 5.35
C TRP A 16 -3.36 33.61 4.81
N LYS A 17 -2.10 34.06 4.94
CA LYS A 17 -0.92 33.29 4.55
C LYS A 17 -0.79 32.00 5.37
N GLU A 18 -0.89 32.10 6.70
CA GLU A 18 -0.82 30.92 7.58
C GLU A 18 -1.90 29.89 7.26
N LYS A 19 -3.14 30.35 7.00
CA LYS A 19 -4.24 29.46 6.60
C LYS A 19 -3.96 28.77 5.27
N ASN A 20 -3.37 29.46 4.30
CA ASN A 20 -3.05 28.88 3.00
C ASN A 20 -1.84 27.94 3.06
N GLU A 21 -0.79 28.27 3.82
CA GLU A 21 0.34 27.35 4.05
C GLU A 21 -0.10 26.09 4.80
N MET A 22 -1.00 26.22 5.79
CA MET A 22 -1.59 25.06 6.47
C MET A 22 -2.47 24.23 5.52
N LYS A 23 -3.17 24.86 4.58
CA LYS A 23 -3.98 24.18 3.56
C LYS A 23 -3.09 23.44 2.56
N GLU A 24 -2.04 24.08 2.06
CA GLU A 24 -1.04 23.48 1.16
C GLU A 24 -0.27 22.33 1.82
N LYS A 25 0.09 22.44 3.11
CA LYS A 25 0.68 21.33 3.88
C LYS A 25 -0.31 20.16 4.08
N LYS A 26 -1.60 20.44 4.24
CA LYS A 26 -2.65 19.42 4.40
C LYS A 26 -2.95 18.70 3.07
N ASP A 27 -2.85 19.40 1.95
CA ASP A 27 -2.96 18.82 0.61
C ASP A 27 -1.68 18.06 0.20
N SER A 28 -0.48 18.52 0.59
CA SER A 28 0.79 17.82 0.28
C SER A 28 1.02 16.55 1.11
N THR A 29 0.27 16.38 2.22
CA THR A 29 0.29 15.17 3.06
C THR A 29 -0.80 14.15 2.70
N PHE A 30 -1.67 14.47 1.73
CA PHE A 30 -2.76 13.59 1.33
C PHE A 30 -2.26 12.40 0.50
N ARG A 31 -2.08 11.25 1.17
CA ARG A 31 -1.69 9.99 0.51
C ARG A 31 -2.93 9.16 0.18
N ALA A 32 -3.42 9.29 -1.05
CA ALA A 32 -4.65 8.63 -1.53
C ALA A 32 -4.70 7.13 -1.24
N HIS A 33 -3.58 6.41 -1.38
CA HIS A 33 -3.52 4.97 -1.11
C HIS A 33 -3.85 4.57 0.33
N LYS A 34 -3.59 5.43 1.32
CA LYS A 34 -3.89 5.13 2.72
C LYS A 34 -5.40 5.02 3.01
N LYS A 35 -6.24 5.50 2.08
CA LYS A 35 -7.70 5.33 2.13
C LYS A 35 -8.18 4.02 1.53
N LEU A 36 -7.34 3.34 0.74
CA LEU A 36 -7.70 2.08 0.08
C LEU A 36 -7.59 0.94 1.09
N ASP A 37 -8.69 0.22 1.32
CA ASP A 37 -8.66 -0.91 2.26
C ASP A 37 -7.75 -2.03 1.75
N VAL A 38 -7.66 -2.23 0.43
CA VAL A 38 -6.74 -3.21 -0.16
C VAL A 38 -5.28 -2.91 0.16
N TRP A 39 -4.92 -1.63 0.28
CA TRP A 39 -3.57 -1.23 0.69
C TRP A 39 -3.33 -1.57 2.16
N LYS A 40 -4.29 -1.30 3.05
CA LYS A 40 -4.18 -1.61 4.48
C LYS A 40 -3.99 -3.12 4.70
N GLU A 41 -4.81 -3.93 4.03
CA GLU A 41 -4.71 -5.39 4.08
C GLU A 41 -3.37 -5.88 3.50
N ALA A 42 -2.87 -5.27 2.43
CA ALA A 42 -1.55 -5.61 1.87
C ALA A 42 -0.40 -5.30 2.85
N ILE A 43 -0.47 -4.20 3.62
CA ILE A 43 0.53 -3.88 4.65
C ILE A 43 0.49 -4.90 5.80
N VAL A 44 -0.70 -5.29 6.24
CA VAL A 44 -0.87 -6.33 7.27
C VAL A 44 -0.32 -7.67 6.76
N LEU A 45 -0.65 -8.05 5.53
CA LEU A 45 -0.12 -9.26 4.89
C LEU A 45 1.41 -9.23 4.85
N ALA A 46 2.02 -8.12 4.42
CA ALA A 46 3.48 -7.99 4.41
C ALA A 46 4.10 -8.18 5.80
N ALA A 47 3.53 -7.57 6.84
CA ALA A 47 4.01 -7.75 8.21
C ALA A 47 3.92 -9.21 8.68
N ASP A 48 2.84 -9.92 8.31
CA ASP A 48 2.66 -11.32 8.67
C ASP A 48 3.61 -12.25 7.88
N ILE A 49 3.95 -11.90 6.64
CA ILE A 49 4.99 -12.61 5.87
C ILE A 49 6.36 -12.44 6.52
N TYR A 50 6.70 -11.25 7.03
CA TYR A 50 7.96 -11.09 7.79
C TYR A 50 7.98 -12.00 9.01
N LYS A 51 6.91 -12.00 9.81
CA LYS A 51 6.81 -12.83 11.02
C LYS A 51 6.88 -14.33 10.73
N VAL A 52 6.19 -14.82 9.70
CA VAL A 52 6.22 -16.26 9.39
C VAL A 52 7.59 -16.71 8.88
N THR A 53 8.26 -15.84 8.13
CA THR A 53 9.57 -16.15 7.54
C THR A 53 10.73 -15.97 8.52
N ASP A 54 10.52 -15.36 9.70
CA ASP A 54 11.53 -15.32 10.77
C ASP A 54 11.86 -16.73 11.32
N ASP A 55 10.92 -17.67 11.22
CA ASP A 55 11.09 -19.06 11.66
C ASP A 55 11.75 -19.96 10.60
N PHE A 56 12.07 -19.43 9.41
CA PHE A 56 12.62 -20.23 8.32
C PHE A 56 14.10 -20.59 8.56
N PRO A 57 14.62 -21.66 7.93
CA PRO A 57 16.04 -21.99 8.00
C PRO A 57 16.93 -20.84 7.55
N LYS A 58 18.03 -20.58 8.28
CA LYS A 58 18.97 -19.49 7.94
C LYS A 58 19.57 -19.61 6.53
N SER A 59 19.67 -20.83 5.99
CA SER A 59 20.12 -21.08 4.61
C SER A 59 19.20 -20.46 3.56
N GLU A 60 17.93 -20.25 3.90
CA GLU A 60 16.91 -19.69 3.01
C GLU A 60 16.75 -18.17 3.14
N LEU A 61 17.58 -17.51 3.95
CA LEU A 61 17.50 -16.06 4.18
C LEU A 61 17.58 -15.27 2.86
N TYR A 62 18.56 -15.61 2.02
CA TYR A 62 18.73 -15.03 0.68
C TYR A 62 17.95 -15.80 -0.41
N GLY A 63 17.39 -16.96 -0.06
CA GLY A 63 16.51 -17.77 -0.89
C GLY A 63 15.06 -17.31 -0.78
N ILE A 64 14.17 -18.26 -0.47
CA ILE A 64 12.72 -18.03 -0.50
C ILE A 64 12.25 -16.96 0.50
N THR A 65 12.95 -16.80 1.63
CA THR A 65 12.64 -15.78 2.65
C THR A 65 12.69 -14.37 2.05
N SER A 66 13.79 -14.04 1.35
CA SER A 66 13.95 -12.72 0.74
C SER A 66 12.96 -12.48 -0.38
N GLN A 67 12.59 -13.51 -1.14
CA GLN A 67 11.66 -13.41 -2.25
C GLN A 67 10.24 -13.15 -1.74
N MET A 68 9.77 -13.91 -0.76
CA MET A 68 8.45 -13.72 -0.14
C MET A 68 8.29 -12.32 0.46
N ARG A 69 9.29 -11.85 1.22
CA ARG A 69 9.28 -10.51 1.81
C ARG A 69 9.19 -9.41 0.74
N ARG A 70 9.96 -9.53 -0.35
CA ARG A 70 9.91 -8.59 -1.47
C ARG A 70 8.58 -8.64 -2.21
N ALA A 71 8.06 -9.81 -2.50
CA ALA A 71 6.76 -9.99 -3.17
C ALA A 71 5.64 -9.35 -2.33
N ALA A 72 5.59 -9.63 -1.03
CA ALA A 72 4.57 -9.05 -0.13
C ALA A 72 4.66 -7.52 -0.04
N VAL A 73 5.87 -6.96 0.11
CA VAL A 73 6.09 -5.50 0.13
C VAL A 73 5.72 -4.85 -1.21
N SER A 74 5.99 -5.55 -2.32
CA SER A 74 5.69 -5.09 -3.67
C SER A 74 4.19 -4.88 -3.88
N VAL A 75 3.32 -5.70 -3.29
CA VAL A 75 1.85 -5.53 -3.39
C VAL A 75 1.43 -4.15 -2.88
N GLY A 76 1.77 -3.80 -1.64
CA GLY A 76 1.44 -2.50 -1.05
C GLY A 76 2.11 -1.33 -1.77
N SER A 77 3.37 -1.52 -2.19
CA SER A 77 4.15 -0.49 -2.91
C SER A 77 3.53 -0.14 -4.26
N ASN A 78 3.13 -1.13 -5.05
CA ASN A 78 2.51 -0.91 -6.36
C ASN A 78 1.11 -0.31 -6.23
N ILE A 79 0.31 -0.70 -5.22
CA ILE A 79 -0.97 -0.02 -4.95
C ILE A 79 -0.73 1.46 -4.63
N ALA A 80 0.27 1.76 -3.81
CA ALA A 80 0.61 3.13 -3.43
C ALA A 80 1.08 3.98 -4.60
N GLU A 81 1.97 3.43 -5.44
CA GLU A 81 2.48 4.09 -6.63
C GLU A 81 1.38 4.32 -7.66
N GLY A 82 0.56 3.31 -7.94
CA GLY A 82 -0.57 3.44 -8.84
C GLY A 82 -1.59 4.49 -8.39
N ALA A 83 -1.87 4.56 -7.09
CA ALA A 83 -2.78 5.58 -6.54
C ALA A 83 -2.25 7.00 -6.70
N ALA A 84 -0.92 7.18 -6.78
CA ALA A 84 -0.28 8.46 -7.04
C ALA A 84 -0.27 8.85 -8.52
N ARG A 85 -0.55 7.92 -9.45
CA ARG A 85 -0.69 8.22 -10.89
C ARG A 85 -2.03 8.87 -11.19
N SER A 86 -2.07 9.81 -12.12
CA SER A 86 -3.31 10.49 -12.54
C SER A 86 -4.12 9.64 -13.52
N GLY A 87 -3.46 8.94 -14.45
CA GLY A 87 -4.12 8.25 -15.55
C GLY A 87 -4.67 6.87 -15.20
N LYS A 88 -5.85 6.56 -15.75
CA LYS A 88 -6.50 5.24 -15.65
C LYS A 88 -5.61 4.06 -16.07
N LYS A 89 -4.92 4.19 -17.21
CA LYS A 89 -4.08 3.12 -17.77
C LYS A 89 -2.91 2.80 -16.84
N GLU A 90 -2.19 3.82 -16.41
CA GLU A 90 -1.05 3.68 -15.50
C GLU A 90 -1.49 3.10 -14.16
N PHE A 91 -2.57 3.61 -13.57
CA PHE A 91 -3.08 3.07 -12.31
C PHE A 91 -3.40 1.58 -12.43
N THR A 92 -4.13 1.21 -13.48
CA THR A 92 -4.50 -0.18 -13.74
C THR A 92 -3.25 -1.05 -13.93
N GLN A 93 -2.23 -0.55 -14.61
CA GLN A 93 -0.97 -1.25 -14.80
C GLN A 93 -0.29 -1.55 -13.45
N PHE A 94 -0.15 -0.56 -12.57
CA PHE A 94 0.41 -0.77 -11.22
C PHE A 94 -0.41 -1.77 -10.39
N LEU A 95 -1.74 -1.69 -10.45
CA LEU A 95 -2.59 -2.67 -9.77
C LEU A 95 -2.42 -4.10 -10.32
N ASN A 96 -2.22 -4.26 -11.63
CA ASN A 96 -1.90 -5.56 -12.21
C ASN A 96 -0.53 -6.08 -11.75
N VAL A 97 0.48 -5.20 -11.61
CA VAL A 97 1.78 -5.57 -11.04
C VAL A 97 1.62 -6.01 -9.59
N ALA A 98 0.82 -5.31 -8.78
CA ALA A 98 0.48 -5.73 -7.42
C ALA A 98 -0.16 -7.13 -7.39
N GLY A 99 -1.08 -7.41 -8.31
CA GLY A 99 -1.67 -8.74 -8.48
C GLY A 99 -0.66 -9.82 -8.86
N GLY A 100 0.30 -9.49 -9.74
CA GLY A 100 1.41 -10.38 -10.09
C GLY A 100 2.28 -10.73 -8.87
N SER A 101 2.69 -9.73 -8.09
CA SER A 101 3.45 -9.96 -6.85
C SER A 101 2.66 -10.76 -5.81
N LEU A 102 1.34 -10.60 -5.73
CA LEU A 102 0.50 -11.40 -4.83
C LEU A 102 0.45 -12.87 -5.27
N SER A 103 0.35 -13.14 -6.57
CA SER A 103 0.38 -14.50 -7.12
C SER A 103 1.75 -15.17 -6.94
N GLU A 104 2.83 -14.41 -7.05
CA GLU A 104 4.18 -14.89 -6.75
C GLU A 104 4.31 -15.29 -5.26
N LEU A 105 3.81 -14.43 -4.36
CA LEU A 105 3.80 -14.70 -2.92
C LEU A 105 3.01 -15.97 -2.59
N ASP A 106 1.83 -16.16 -3.18
CA ASP A 106 0.99 -17.35 -3.01
C ASP A 106 1.73 -18.64 -3.42
N THR A 107 2.42 -18.58 -4.57
CA THR A 107 3.25 -19.69 -5.04
C THR A 107 4.38 -20.01 -4.06
N GLN A 108 5.06 -18.98 -3.54
CA GLN A 108 6.16 -19.16 -2.58
C GLN A 108 5.67 -19.67 -1.22
N LEU A 109 4.46 -19.29 -0.80
CA LEU A 109 3.82 -19.82 0.40
C LEU A 109 3.53 -21.32 0.24
N GLU A 110 3.00 -21.75 -0.91
CA GLU A 110 2.78 -23.17 -1.22
C GLU A 110 4.09 -23.96 -1.15
N ILE A 111 5.14 -23.47 -1.79
CA ILE A 111 6.47 -24.10 -1.76
C ILE A 111 7.00 -24.21 -0.33
N SER A 112 6.93 -23.11 0.44
CA SER A 112 7.41 -23.08 1.82
C SER A 112 6.64 -24.06 2.72
N PHE A 113 5.34 -24.23 2.47
CA PHE A 113 4.54 -25.24 3.16
C PHE A 113 4.95 -26.67 2.79
N LYS A 114 5.18 -26.95 1.51
CA LYS A 114 5.64 -28.27 1.05
C LYS A 114 7.02 -28.63 1.59
N LEU A 115 7.87 -27.64 1.82
CA LEU A 115 9.18 -27.80 2.47
C LEU A 115 9.10 -27.91 3.99
N GLY A 116 7.90 -27.78 4.59
CA GLY A 116 7.69 -27.88 6.03
C GLY A 116 8.08 -26.62 6.81
N TYR A 117 8.33 -25.49 6.16
CA TYR A 117 8.72 -24.23 6.83
C TYR A 117 7.53 -23.49 7.44
N VAL A 118 6.31 -23.81 6.98
CA VAL A 118 5.08 -23.18 7.44
C VAL A 118 4.14 -24.26 7.99
N SER A 119 3.63 -24.07 9.21
CA SER A 119 2.60 -24.94 9.78
C SER A 119 1.25 -24.77 9.06
N ASN A 120 0.41 -25.80 9.09
CA ASN A 120 -0.93 -25.76 8.48
C ASN A 120 -1.79 -24.56 8.94
N ASP A 121 -1.78 -24.23 10.23
CA ASP A 121 -2.59 -23.12 10.76
C ASP A 121 -2.13 -21.74 10.27
N LYS A 122 -0.81 -21.51 10.24
CA LYS A 122 -0.21 -20.31 9.65
C LYS A 122 -0.54 -20.23 8.15
N ARG A 123 -0.44 -21.34 7.41
CA ARG A 123 -0.80 -21.39 5.98
C ARG A 123 -2.26 -21.00 5.76
N LYS A 124 -3.21 -21.65 6.45
CA LYS A 124 -4.64 -21.34 6.31
C LYS A 124 -4.96 -19.87 6.59
N THR A 125 -4.30 -19.28 7.59
CA THR A 125 -4.43 -17.86 7.92
C THR A 125 -3.92 -16.96 6.79
N LEU A 126 -2.74 -17.29 6.24
CA LEU A 126 -2.14 -16.53 5.14
C LEU A 126 -2.92 -16.69 3.83
N ASP A 127 -3.38 -17.89 3.49
CA ASP A 127 -4.23 -18.15 2.31
C ASP A 127 -5.50 -17.30 2.36
N THR A 128 -6.12 -17.19 3.53
CA THR A 128 -7.31 -16.34 3.72
C THR A 128 -6.98 -14.86 3.45
N LYS A 129 -5.86 -14.36 3.97
CA LYS A 129 -5.42 -12.97 3.76
C LYS A 129 -5.06 -12.70 2.30
N ILE A 130 -4.33 -13.62 1.66
CA ILE A 130 -3.98 -13.54 0.23
C ILE A 130 -5.26 -13.51 -0.62
N GLY A 131 -6.22 -14.40 -0.34
CA GLY A 131 -7.51 -14.44 -1.02
C GLY A 131 -8.29 -13.14 -0.87
N ASN A 132 -8.33 -12.55 0.33
CA ASN A 132 -8.99 -11.27 0.56
C ASN A 132 -8.34 -10.14 -0.24
N VAL A 133 -7.00 -10.01 -0.19
CA VAL A 133 -6.27 -8.98 -0.96
C VAL A 133 -6.51 -9.17 -2.46
N ALA A 134 -6.51 -10.42 -2.97
CA ALA A 134 -6.76 -10.71 -4.37
C ALA A 134 -8.16 -10.26 -4.82
N GLN A 135 -9.19 -10.54 -4.03
CA GLN A 135 -10.56 -10.11 -4.32
C GLN A 135 -10.69 -8.58 -4.33
N MET A 136 -10.08 -7.91 -3.34
CA MET A 136 -10.11 -6.45 -3.26
C MET A 136 -9.35 -5.79 -4.41
N LEU A 137 -8.20 -6.35 -4.82
CA LEU A 137 -7.45 -5.91 -6.00
C LEU A 137 -8.30 -6.07 -7.26
N ALA A 138 -8.94 -7.21 -7.47
CA ALA A 138 -9.80 -7.44 -8.63
C ALA A 138 -10.96 -6.42 -8.69
N GLY A 139 -11.59 -6.14 -7.55
CA GLY A 139 -12.61 -5.09 -7.42
C GLY A 139 -12.08 -3.70 -7.78
N LEU A 140 -10.92 -3.32 -7.24
CA LEU A 140 -10.29 -2.04 -7.51
C LEU A 140 -9.86 -1.88 -8.98
N ILE A 141 -9.28 -2.93 -9.59
CA ILE A 141 -8.91 -2.95 -11.01
C ILE A 141 -10.15 -2.76 -11.89
N LYS A 142 -11.24 -3.47 -11.59
CA LYS A 142 -12.50 -3.35 -12.32
C LYS A 142 -13.07 -1.93 -12.21
N TRP A 143 -13.02 -1.33 -11.03
CA TRP A 143 -13.44 0.06 -10.81
C TRP A 143 -12.54 1.06 -11.55
N ALA A 144 -11.22 0.91 -11.45
CA ALA A 144 -10.24 1.78 -12.09
C ALA A 144 -10.42 1.80 -13.61
N LYS A 145 -10.67 0.64 -14.22
CA LYS A 145 -10.96 0.50 -15.65
C LYS A 145 -12.27 1.17 -16.07
N LYS A 146 -13.20 1.48 -15.18
CA LYS A 146 -14.49 2.10 -15.53
C LYS A 146 -14.57 3.59 -15.19
N SER A 147 -14.03 3.99 -14.04
CA SER A 147 -14.43 5.22 -13.36
C SER A 147 -13.34 6.29 -13.29
N ARG A 148 -12.11 5.98 -13.68
CA ARG A 148 -11.01 6.93 -13.70
C ARG A 148 -10.92 7.52 -15.12
N GLU A 149 -11.01 8.85 -15.24
CA GLU A 149 -10.83 9.57 -16.51
C GLU A 149 -9.37 9.50 -16.98
#